data_AF-A0A371KKX4-F1
#
_entry.id   AF-A0A371KKX4-F1
#
_cell.length_a   1.000
_cell.length_b   1.000
_cell.length_c   1.000
_cell.angle_alpha   90.00
_cell.angle_beta   90.00
_cell.angle_gamma   90.00
#
_symmetry.space_group_name_H-M   'P 1'
#
loop_
_entity.id
_entity.type
_entity.pdbx_description
1 polymer ?
#
loop_
_entity_poly.entity_id
_entity_poly.type
_entity_poly.pdbx_seq_one_letter_code
_entity_poly.pdbx_strand_id
1 'polypeptide(L)'
;MSDAIDLPARVRESLADSFDDARAAVRAGDAETALEHVEEASRVLSHKVPPSPLKEKLKHGVAAVERTAADEPLVASEYLRLMSQLVQP
;
A
#
# COMPACT_ATOMS: atom_id res chain seq x y z
N MET A 1 1.06 18.22 -11.91
CA MET A 1 0.18 17.49 -12.84
C MET A 1 -0.43 16.34 -12.06
N SER A 2 -1.71 16.42 -11.70
CA SER A 2 -2.37 15.34 -10.99
C SER A 2 -2.58 14.16 -11.94
N ASP A 3 -1.75 13.13 -11.83
CA ASP A 3 -2.05 11.76 -12.27
C ASP A 3 -3.15 11.13 -11.38
N ALA A 4 -4.15 11.94 -10.99
CA ALA A 4 -5.25 11.49 -10.15
C ALA A 4 -6.13 10.61 -11.02
N ILE A 5 -5.80 9.33 -11.05
CA ILE A 5 -6.74 8.31 -11.49
C ILE A 5 -7.96 8.48 -10.61
N ASP A 6 -9.11 8.66 -11.24
CA ASP A 6 -10.37 8.62 -10.54
C ASP A 6 -10.70 7.15 -10.20
N LEU A 7 -9.97 6.62 -9.22
CA LEU A 7 -10.24 5.33 -8.61
C LEU A 7 -11.64 5.39 -7.98
N PRO A 8 -12.48 4.36 -8.12
CA PRO A 8 -13.74 4.34 -7.37
C PRO A 8 -13.49 4.55 -5.87
N ALA A 9 -14.35 5.32 -5.19
CA ALA A 9 -14.15 5.67 -3.77
C ALA A 9 -13.86 4.44 -2.88
N ARG A 10 -14.62 3.36 -3.07
CA ARG A 10 -14.40 2.10 -2.35
C ARG A 10 -13.04 1.44 -2.60
N VAL A 11 -12.47 1.60 -3.81
CA VAL A 11 -11.13 1.07 -4.12
C VAL A 11 -10.07 1.93 -3.42
N ARG A 12 -10.26 3.25 -3.34
CA ARG A 12 -9.37 4.14 -2.57
C ARG A 12 -9.41 3.81 -1.08
N GLU A 13 -10.60 3.71 -0.51
CA GLU A 13 -10.82 3.34 0.90
C GLU A 13 -10.16 2.00 1.21
N SER A 14 -10.46 0.95 0.44
CA SER A 14 -9.87 -0.37 0.65
C SER A 14 -8.35 -0.39 0.56
N LEU A 15 -7.74 0.38 -0.35
CA LEU A 15 -6.28 0.47 -0.44
C LEU A 15 -5.70 1.26 0.74
N ALA A 16 -6.33 2.37 1.12
CA ALA A 16 -5.90 3.17 2.26
C ALA A 16 -5.94 2.35 3.56
N ASP A 17 -7.05 1.66 3.82
CA ASP A 17 -7.24 0.81 5.00
C ASP A 17 -6.15 -0.26 5.06
N SER A 18 -5.92 -1.02 3.98
CA SER A 18 -4.84 -2.02 3.93
C SER A 18 -3.46 -1.42 4.18
N PHE A 19 -3.15 -0.23 3.67
CA PHE A 19 -1.85 0.41 3.91
C PHE A 19 -1.71 0.93 5.34
N ASP A 20 -2.76 1.48 5.92
CA ASP A 20 -2.76 2.00 7.28
C ASP A 20 -2.69 0.85 8.31
N ASP A 21 -3.41 -0.25 8.07
CA ASP A 21 -3.38 -1.46 8.90
C ASP A 21 -2.02 -2.16 8.82
N ALA A 22 -1.46 -2.33 7.61
CA ALA A 22 -0.09 -2.81 7.45
C ALA A 22 0.91 -1.91 8.18
N ARG A 23 0.74 -0.58 8.13
CA ARG A 23 1.64 0.36 8.81
C ARG A 23 1.54 0.22 10.33
N ALA A 24 0.34 -0.02 10.85
CA ALA A 24 0.13 -0.30 12.26
C ALA A 24 0.84 -1.59 12.69
N ALA A 25 0.69 -2.67 11.92
CA ALA A 25 1.34 -3.96 12.16
C ALA A 25 2.88 -3.85 12.14
N VAL A 26 3.46 -3.20 11.13
CA VAL A 26 4.92 -2.92 11.06
C VAL A 26 5.40 -2.19 12.31
N ARG A 27 4.65 -1.18 12.78
CA ARG A 27 5.02 -0.40 13.97
C ARG A 27 4.91 -1.20 15.27
N ALA A 28 4.05 -2.22 15.29
CA ALA A 28 3.93 -3.17 16.40
C ALA A 28 5.01 -4.26 16.37
N GLY A 29 5.84 -4.31 15.31
CA GLY A 29 6.81 -5.38 15.08
C GLY A 29 6.18 -6.67 14.54
N ASP A 30 4.93 -6.62 14.08
CA ASP A 30 4.22 -7.75 13.50
C ASP A 30 4.36 -7.73 11.98
N ALA A 31 5.48 -8.26 11.50
CA ALA A 31 5.78 -8.31 10.07
C ALA A 31 4.87 -9.29 9.32
N GLU A 32 4.39 -10.36 9.96
CA GLU A 32 3.50 -11.33 9.33
C GLU A 32 2.16 -10.68 8.98
N THR A 33 1.49 -10.08 9.98
CA THR A 33 0.22 -9.35 9.77
C THR A 33 0.40 -8.20 8.79
N ALA A 34 1.54 -7.49 8.82
CA ALA A 34 1.82 -6.46 7.84
C ALA A 34 1.84 -6.99 6.40
N LEU A 35 2.45 -8.16 6.18
CA LEU A 35 2.52 -8.78 4.85
C LEU A 35 1.17 -9.29 4.38
N GLU A 36 0.30 -9.76 5.28
CA GLU A 36 -1.08 -10.15 4.95
C GLU A 36 -1.87 -8.97 4.37
N HIS A 37 -1.86 -7.82 5.05
CA HIS A 37 -2.53 -6.60 4.57
C HIS A 37 -1.91 -6.07 3.26
N VAL A 38 -0.59 -6.19 3.08
CA VAL A 38 0.09 -5.83 1.83
C VAL A 38 -0.33 -6.75 0.69
N GLU A 39 -0.52 -8.04 0.95
CA GLU A 39 -1.02 -9.00 -0.03
C GLU A 39 -2.46 -8.65 -0.45
N GLU A 40 -3.32 -8.28 0.49
CA GLU A 40 -4.68 -7.80 0.21
C GLU A 40 -4.66 -6.58 -0.72
N ALA A 41 -3.82 -5.58 -0.41
CA ALA A 41 -3.63 -4.42 -1.27
C ALA A 41 -3.13 -4.82 -2.68
N SER A 42 -2.18 -5.75 -2.77
CA SER A 42 -1.65 -6.29 -4.04
C SER A 42 -2.75 -6.95 -4.89
N ARG A 43 -3.67 -7.68 -4.25
CA ARG A 43 -4.84 -8.27 -4.92
C ARG A 43 -5.79 -7.19 -5.43
N VAL A 44 -6.07 -6.15 -4.64
CA VAL A 44 -6.92 -5.02 -5.08
C VAL A 44 -6.28 -4.28 -6.26
N LEU A 45 -4.98 -3.97 -6.17
CA LEU A 45 -4.22 -3.35 -7.26
C LEU A 45 -4.33 -4.19 -8.54
N SER A 46 -4.15 -5.50 -8.44
CA SER A 46 -4.16 -6.40 -9.60
C SER A 46 -5.53 -6.46 -10.29
N HIS A 47 -6.61 -6.61 -9.52
CA HIS A 47 -7.94 -6.88 -10.05
C HIS A 47 -8.81 -5.65 -10.29
N LYS A 48 -8.61 -4.57 -9.51
CA LYS A 48 -9.54 -3.43 -9.45
C LYS A 48 -8.95 -2.13 -9.97
N VAL A 49 -7.62 -2.01 -10.02
CA VAL A 49 -6.96 -0.79 -10.50
C VAL A 49 -6.54 -0.95 -11.96
N PRO A 50 -6.96 -0.05 -12.87
CA PRO A 50 -6.51 -0.06 -14.26
C PRO A 50 -4.99 0.20 -14.40
N PRO A 51 -4.34 -0.33 -15.46
CA PRO A 51 -2.95 -0.01 -15.79
C PRO A 51 -2.71 1.49 -15.85
N SER A 52 -1.69 1.98 -15.14
CA SER A 52 -1.46 3.41 -14.96
C SER A 52 -0.16 3.71 -14.19
N PRO A 53 0.36 4.94 -14.24
CA PRO A 53 1.52 5.34 -13.44
C PRO A 53 1.31 5.17 -11.93
N LEU A 54 0.12 5.48 -11.41
CA LEU A 54 -0.21 5.27 -9.99
C LEU A 54 -0.15 3.77 -9.62
N LYS A 55 -0.74 2.89 -10.43
CA LYS A 55 -0.70 1.43 -10.19
C LYS A 55 0.73 0.93 -10.12
N GLU A 56 1.60 1.37 -11.02
CA GLU A 56 3.01 0.95 -11.03
C GLU A 56 3.79 1.51 -9.83
N LYS A 57 3.51 2.74 -9.39
CA LYS A 57 4.05 3.30 -8.13
C LYS A 57 3.61 2.49 -6.91
N LEU A 58 2.33 2.15 -6.81
CA LEU A 58 1.80 1.36 -5.69
C LEU A 58 2.36 -0.07 -5.67
N LYS A 59 2.47 -0.72 -6.84
CA LYS A 59 3.15 -2.02 -6.95
C LYS A 59 4.61 -1.97 -6.50
N HIS A 60 5.32 -0.91 -6.88
CA HIS A 60 6.70 -0.72 -6.44
C HIS A 60 6.78 -0.59 -4.91
N GLY A 61 5.89 0.20 -4.30
CA GLY A 61 5.82 0.36 -2.85
C GLY A 61 5.45 -0.94 -2.12
N VAL A 62 4.47 -1.70 -2.62
CA VAL A 62 4.11 -3.05 -2.13
C VAL A 62 5.34 -3.96 -2.12
N ALA A 63 6.04 -4.07 -3.24
CA ALA A 63 7.24 -4.89 -3.34
C ALA A 63 8.38 -4.38 -2.43
N ALA A 64 8.46 -3.08 -2.18
CA ALA A 64 9.43 -2.51 -1.24
C ALA A 64 9.10 -2.87 0.21
N VAL A 65 7.83 -2.83 0.60
CA VAL A 65 7.37 -3.26 1.93
C VAL A 65 7.64 -4.75 2.13
N GLU A 66 7.33 -5.61 1.15
CA GLU A 66 7.64 -7.05 1.22
C GLU A 66 9.11 -7.34 1.53
N ARG A 67 10.03 -6.51 1.00
CA ARG A 67 11.47 -6.65 1.25
C ARG A 67 11.95 -6.05 2.57
N THR A 68 11.19 -5.12 3.15
CA THR A 68 11.67 -4.29 4.27
C THR A 68 10.90 -4.51 5.57
N ALA A 69 9.72 -5.14 5.55
CA ALA A 69 8.85 -5.25 6.72
C ALA A 69 9.51 -5.96 7.92
N ALA A 70 10.34 -6.98 7.67
CA ALA A 70 11.03 -7.74 8.71
C ALA A 70 12.31 -7.04 9.21
N ASP A 71 13.15 -6.56 8.30
CA ASP A 71 14.52 -6.12 8.61
C ASP A 71 14.68 -4.60 8.73
N GLU A 72 13.80 -3.84 8.08
CA GLU A 72 13.85 -2.38 7.98
C GLU A 72 12.45 -1.75 8.24
N PRO A 73 11.81 -2.00 9.40
CA PRO A 73 10.42 -1.63 9.65
C PRO A 73 10.15 -0.11 9.54
N LEU A 74 11.15 0.74 9.80
CA LEU A 74 11.00 2.19 9.59
C LEU A 74 10.87 2.55 8.11
N VAL A 75 11.60 1.86 7.23
CA VAL A 75 11.53 2.04 5.77
C VAL A 75 10.18 1.52 5.25
N ALA A 76 9.79 0.32 5.67
CA ALA A 76 8.51 -0.28 5.32
C ALA A 76 7.33 0.63 5.74
N SER A 77 7.41 1.15 6.97
CA SER A 77 6.42 2.10 7.49
C SER A 77 6.29 3.30 6.56
N GLU A 78 7.39 3.96 6.17
CA GLU A 78 7.32 5.16 5.33
C GLU A 78 6.80 4.91 3.92
N TYR A 79 7.10 3.75 3.31
CA TYR A 79 6.44 3.34 2.07
C TYR A 79 4.91 3.27 2.25
N LEU A 80 4.43 2.61 3.29
CA LEU A 80 3.00 2.46 3.57
C LEU A 80 2.30 3.81 3.76
N ARG A 81 2.91 4.75 4.48
CA ARG A 81 2.35 6.11 4.64
C ARG A 81 2.27 6.85 3.32
N LEU A 82 3.31 6.80 2.50
CA LEU A 82 3.31 7.48 1.21
C LEU A 82 2.27 6.86 0.27
N MET A 83 2.12 5.52 0.28
CA MET A 83 1.09 4.84 -0.51
C MET A 83 -0.32 5.20 -0.06
N SER A 84 -0.59 5.25 1.25
CA SER A 84 -1.87 5.71 1.80
C SER A 84 -2.20 7.15 1.35
N GLN A 85 -1.21 8.06 1.41
CA GLN A 85 -1.37 9.43 0.91
C GLN A 85 -1.59 9.53 -0.60
N LEU A 86 -1.05 8.60 -1.39
CA LEU A 86 -1.22 8.60 -2.86
C LEU A 86 -2.63 8.17 -3.30
N VAL A 87 -3.36 7.43 -2.47
CA VAL A 87 -4.71 6.95 -2.79
C VAL A 87 -5.81 7.80 -2.14
N GLN A 88 -5.44 8.72 -1.25
CA GLN A 88 -6.34 9.69 -0.63
C GLN A 88 -6.26 11.06 -1.36
N PRO A 89 -7.37 11.81 -1.44
CA PRO A 89 -7.43 13.13 -2.07
C PRO A 89 -6.75 14.24 -1.25
#